data_AF-J5MQZ6-F1
#
_entry.id   AF-J5MQZ6-F1
#
_cell.length_a   1.000
_cell.length_b   1.000
_cell.length_c   1.000
_cell.angle_alpha   90.00
_cell.angle_beta   90.00
_cell.angle_gamma   90.00
#
_symmetry.space_group_name_H-M   'P 1'
#
loop_
_entity.id
_entity.type
_entity.pdbx_description
1 polymer ?
#
loop_
_entity_poly.entity_id
_entity_poly.type
_entity_poly.pdbx_seq_one_letter_code
_entity_poly.pdbx_strand_id
1 'polypeptide(L)'
;AQEAGDMLGRLVPDIRKTAELVSEISAACREQDIGASQINEAIQQLDKVTQQNAGASEQMSATSEELASQAEELQTSIAFFRVDMAGGRRDRTPAAKLTVRSRAPATPRKPAGKAPANSVAGQQARAKGFALDMSMGGPDTADDEFRESA
;
A
#
# COMPACT_ATOMS: atom_id res chain seq x y z
N ALA A 1 -29.71 -56.29 33.37
CA ALA A 1 -28.39 -55.99 33.99
C ALA A 1 -27.26 -56.00 32.95
N GLN A 2 -27.17 -57.03 32.09
CA GLN A 2 -26.15 -57.13 31.02
C GLN A 2 -26.07 -55.91 30.09
N GLU A 3 -27.22 -55.45 29.54
CA GLU A 3 -27.27 -54.31 28.60
C GLU A 3 -26.73 -52.99 29.16
N ALA A 4 -27.02 -52.70 30.43
CA ALA A 4 -26.52 -51.51 31.11
C ALA A 4 -24.99 -51.60 31.34
N GLY A 5 -24.48 -52.79 31.63
CA GLY A 5 -23.05 -53.06 31.74
C GLY A 5 -22.32 -52.87 30.41
N ASP A 6 -22.89 -53.33 29.31
CA ASP A 6 -22.32 -53.17 27.96
C ASP A 6 -22.33 -51.70 27.50
N MET A 7 -23.38 -50.95 27.81
CA MET A 7 -23.46 -49.51 27.53
C MET A 7 -22.39 -48.73 28.32
N LEU A 8 -22.24 -49.00 29.62
CA LEU A 8 -21.18 -48.39 30.44
C LEU A 8 -19.79 -48.81 29.95
N GLY A 9 -19.63 -50.06 29.49
CA GLY A 9 -18.39 -50.58 28.92
C GLY A 9 -17.94 -49.84 27.65
N ARG A 10 -18.86 -49.24 26.90
CA ARG A 10 -18.56 -48.40 25.73
C ARG A 10 -18.39 -46.92 26.09
N LEU A 11 -19.21 -46.43 27.02
CA LEU A 11 -19.19 -45.02 27.45
C LEU A 11 -17.86 -44.63 28.12
N VAL A 12 -17.30 -45.50 28.97
CA VAL A 12 -16.06 -45.20 29.70
C VAL A 12 -14.86 -44.98 28.75
N PRO A 13 -14.62 -45.84 27.75
CA PRO A 13 -13.62 -45.57 26.70
C PRO A 13 -13.84 -44.26 25.95
N ASP A 14 -15.07 -43.90 25.60
CA ASP A 14 -15.37 -42.68 24.84
C ASP A 14 -15.18 -41.41 25.68
N ILE A 15 -15.49 -41.47 26.99
CA ILE A 15 -15.17 -40.39 27.94
C ILE A 15 -13.66 -40.20 28.05
N ARG A 16 -12.88 -41.30 28.08
CA ARG A 16 -11.40 -41.23 28.12
C ARG A 16 -10.84 -40.58 26.86
N LYS A 17 -11.30 -40.98 25.67
CA LYS A 17 -10.91 -40.34 24.40
C LYS A 17 -11.27 -38.85 24.37
N THR A 18 -12.46 -38.49 24.87
CA THR A 18 -12.86 -37.08 24.95
C THR A 18 -11.96 -36.30 25.90
N ALA A 19 -11.60 -36.88 27.05
CA ALA A 19 -10.66 -36.27 28.00
C ALA A 19 -9.25 -36.10 27.41
N GLU A 20 -8.77 -37.08 26.64
CA GLU A 20 -7.50 -36.99 25.90
C GLU A 20 -7.54 -35.86 24.87
N LEU A 21 -8.60 -35.77 24.05
CA LEU A 21 -8.77 -34.68 23.09
C LEU A 21 -8.82 -33.31 23.77
N VAL A 22 -9.52 -33.17 24.89
CA VAL A 22 -9.55 -31.91 25.66
C VAL A 22 -8.17 -31.55 26.20
N SER A 23 -7.39 -32.54 26.63
CA SER A 23 -6.01 -32.33 27.08
C SER A 23 -5.10 -31.86 25.94
N GLU A 24 -5.22 -32.46 24.75
CA GLU A 24 -4.48 -32.05 23.55
C GLU A 24 -4.88 -30.65 23.10
N ILE A 25 -6.19 -30.34 23.07
CA ILE A 25 -6.69 -28.99 22.76
C ILE A 25 -6.13 -27.97 23.74
N SER A 26 -6.14 -28.28 25.05
CA SER A 26 -5.62 -27.37 26.08
C SER A 26 -4.12 -27.12 25.91
N ALA A 27 -3.35 -28.13 25.53
CA ALA A 27 -1.93 -27.98 25.21
C ALA A 27 -1.72 -27.12 23.96
N ALA A 28 -2.48 -27.37 22.89
CA ALA A 28 -2.43 -26.58 21.66
C ALA A 28 -2.84 -25.12 21.90
N CYS A 29 -3.85 -24.86 22.73
CA CYS A 29 -4.25 -23.50 23.10
C CYS A 29 -3.11 -22.76 23.81
N ARG A 30 -2.40 -23.40 24.75
CA ARG A 30 -1.24 -22.78 25.39
C ARG A 30 -0.14 -22.42 24.39
N GLU A 31 0.12 -23.28 23.40
CA GLU A 31 1.11 -23.00 22.37
C GLU A 31 0.66 -21.89 21.42
N GLN A 32 -0.63 -21.82 21.10
CA GLN A 32 -1.21 -20.69 20.38
C GLN A 32 -1.13 -19.39 21.16
N ASP A 33 -1.38 -19.40 22.48
CA ASP A 33 -1.26 -18.21 23.33
C ASP A 33 0.18 -17.68 23.31
N ILE A 34 1.16 -18.58 23.41
CA ILE A 34 2.59 -18.23 23.27
C ILE A 34 2.87 -17.66 21.87
N GLY A 35 2.36 -18.31 20.81
CA GLY A 35 2.50 -17.84 19.44
C GLY A 35 1.87 -16.47 19.22
N ALA A 36 0.69 -16.21 19.79
CA ALA A 36 0.00 -14.93 19.72
C ALA A 36 0.81 -13.82 20.40
N SER A 37 1.43 -14.10 21.55
CA SER A 37 2.33 -13.16 22.23
C SER A 37 3.53 -12.81 21.35
N GLN A 38 4.17 -13.81 20.73
CA GLN A 38 5.31 -13.59 19.82
C GLN A 38 4.91 -12.79 18.57
N ILE A 39 3.74 -13.08 17.98
CA ILE A 39 3.19 -12.32 16.86
C ILE A 39 2.99 -10.85 17.27
N ASN A 40 2.42 -10.61 18.46
CA ASN A 40 2.19 -9.26 18.95
C ASN A 40 3.49 -8.48 19.19
N GLU A 41 4.54 -9.14 19.71
CA GLU A 41 5.87 -8.55 19.83
C GLU A 41 6.48 -8.20 18.47
N ALA A 42 6.37 -9.11 17.49
CA ALA A 42 6.86 -8.87 16.14
C ALA A 42 6.14 -7.72 15.44
N ILE A 43 4.82 -7.58 15.65
CA ILE A 43 4.03 -6.45 15.14
C ILE A 43 4.51 -5.13 15.74
N GLN A 44 4.75 -5.08 17.05
CA GLN A 44 5.28 -3.88 17.70
C GLN A 44 6.67 -3.50 17.18
N GLN A 45 7.53 -4.49 16.91
CA GLN A 45 8.84 -4.23 16.30
C GLN A 45 8.70 -3.71 14.86
N LEU A 46 7.79 -4.27 14.08
CA LEU A 46 7.53 -3.83 12.71
C LEU A 46 6.95 -2.41 12.67
N ASP A 47 6.08 -2.04 13.63
CA ASP A 47 5.58 -0.69 13.80
C ASP A 47 6.73 0.29 14.09
N LYS A 48 7.64 -0.06 15.01
CA LYS A 48 8.82 0.76 15.29
C LYS A 48 9.70 0.99 14.06
N VAL A 49 9.95 -0.06 13.27
CA VAL A 49 10.72 0.05 12.02
C VAL A 49 9.97 0.90 10.99
N THR A 50 8.65 0.77 10.91
CA THR A 50 7.81 1.57 10.01
C THR A 50 7.87 3.05 10.37
N GLN A 51 7.77 3.39 11.65
CA GLN A 51 7.93 4.76 12.14
C GLN A 51 9.34 5.31 11.88
N GLN A 52 10.38 4.50 12.11
CA GLN A 52 11.75 4.88 11.80
C GLN A 52 11.94 5.13 10.30
N ASN A 53 11.36 4.30 9.44
CA ASN A 53 11.41 4.48 7.99
C ASN A 53 10.67 5.74 7.54
N ALA A 54 9.52 6.05 8.16
CA ALA A 54 8.79 7.28 7.91
C ALA A 54 9.64 8.52 8.29
N GLY A 55 10.18 8.55 9.51
CA GLY A 55 11.04 9.65 9.97
C GLY A 55 12.33 9.79 9.15
N ALA A 56 12.95 8.67 8.76
CA ALA A 56 14.11 8.69 7.86
C ALA A 56 13.75 9.23 6.47
N SER A 57 12.56 8.91 5.96
CA SER A 57 12.07 9.41 4.66
C SER A 57 11.76 10.91 4.72
N GLU A 58 11.17 11.39 5.82
CA GLU A 58 10.96 12.82 6.07
C GLU A 58 12.29 13.57 6.13
N GLN A 59 13.26 13.06 6.89
CA GLN A 59 14.59 13.66 6.97
C GLN A 59 15.31 13.66 5.62
N MET A 60 15.18 12.59 4.82
CA MET A 60 15.71 12.51 3.46
C MET A 60 15.07 13.55 2.54
N SER A 61 13.75 13.75 2.63
CA SER A 61 13.03 14.77 1.87
C SER A 61 13.52 16.17 2.22
N ALA A 62 13.60 16.49 3.51
CA ALA A 62 14.09 17.80 3.96
C ALA A 62 15.54 18.06 3.54
N THR A 63 16.40 17.04 3.61
CA THR A 63 17.78 17.13 3.13
C THR A 63 17.84 17.35 1.62
N SER A 64 16.95 16.72 0.86
CA SER A 64 16.89 16.88 -0.60
C SER A 64 16.41 18.27 -1.00
N GLU A 65 15.45 18.84 -0.27
CA GLU A 65 14.99 20.23 -0.44
C GLU A 65 16.10 21.23 -0.13
N GLU A 66 16.84 21.04 0.96
CA GLU A 66 17.98 21.86 1.32
C GLU A 66 19.09 21.80 0.25
N LEU A 67 19.42 20.61 -0.24
CA LEU A 67 20.39 20.43 -1.32
C LEU A 67 19.93 21.09 -2.63
N ALA A 68 18.63 21.05 -2.94
CA ALA A 68 18.08 21.73 -4.10
C ALA A 68 18.20 23.25 -3.97
N SER A 69 17.85 23.81 -2.81
CA SER A 69 18.02 25.23 -2.49
C SER A 69 19.48 25.69 -2.64
N GLN A 70 20.43 24.93 -2.10
CA GLN A 70 21.86 25.23 -2.23
C GLN A 70 22.34 25.16 -3.70
N ALA A 71 21.80 24.23 -4.48
CA ALA A 71 22.11 24.15 -5.92
C ALA A 71 21.58 25.36 -6.71
N GLU A 72 20.38 25.85 -6.38
CA GLU A 72 19.81 27.07 -6.96
C GLU A 72 20.63 28.32 -6.58
N GLU A 73 21.08 28.41 -5.33
CA GLU A 73 21.95 29.50 -4.87
C GLU A 73 23.30 29.49 -5.61
N LEU A 74 23.89 28.31 -5.78
CA LEU A 74 25.13 28.15 -6.54
C LEU A 74 24.94 28.54 -8.01
N GLN A 75 23.84 28.11 -8.64
CA GLN A 75 23.53 28.49 -10.02
C GLN A 75 23.38 30.01 -10.17
N THR A 76 22.68 30.65 -9.23
CA THR A 76 22.52 32.11 -9.19
C THR A 76 23.87 32.81 -9.02
N SER A 77 24.72 32.32 -8.13
CA SER A 77 26.06 32.86 -7.89
C SER A 77 26.95 32.75 -9.13
N ILE A 78 26.87 31.65 -9.88
CA ILE A 78 27.64 31.44 -11.12
C ILE A 78 27.08 32.29 -12.27
N ALA A 79 25.77 32.57 -12.31
CA ALA A 79 25.15 33.37 -13.37
C ALA A 79 25.67 34.82 -13.43
N PHE A 80 26.23 35.35 -12.33
CA PHE A 80 26.94 36.63 -12.34
C PHE A 80 28.20 36.62 -13.21
N PHE A 81 28.90 35.48 -13.25
CA PHE A 81 30.09 35.33 -14.08
C PHE A 81 29.68 35.11 -15.54
N ARG A 82 29.75 36.19 -16.33
CA ARG A 82 29.68 36.10 -17.80
C ARG A 82 30.87 35.29 -18.31
N VAL A 83 30.61 34.05 -18.71
CA VAL A 83 31.51 33.31 -19.58
C VAL A 83 31.21 33.80 -21.01
N ASP A 84 32.02 34.73 -21.51
CA ASP A 84 31.99 35.07 -22.94
C ASP A 84 32.39 33.82 -23.73
N MET A 85 31.41 32.98 -24.05
CA MET A 85 31.46 32.13 -25.23
C MET A 85 31.29 33.06 -26.44
N ALA A 86 32.34 33.84 -26.69
CA ALA A 86 32.54 34.50 -27.96
C ALA A 86 32.53 33.43 -29.07
N GLY A 87 31.54 33.49 -29.94
CA GLY A 87 31.60 32.83 -31.25
C GLY A 87 30.77 31.56 -31.39
N GLY A 88 29.45 31.69 -31.40
CA GLY A 88 28.56 30.59 -31.79
C GLY A 88 27.22 31.08 -32.30
N ARG A 89 27.23 31.84 -33.41
CA ARG A 89 26.04 32.11 -34.23
C ARG A 89 25.27 30.80 -34.45
N ARG A 90 24.19 30.58 -33.69
CA ARG A 90 23.14 29.65 -34.11
C ARG A 90 22.27 30.39 -35.10
N ASP A 91 22.69 30.30 -36.34
CA ASP A 91 21.86 30.58 -37.51
C ASP A 91 20.64 29.67 -37.41
N ARG A 92 19.53 30.21 -36.88
CA ARG A 92 18.23 29.52 -36.88
C ARG A 92 17.69 29.60 -38.31
N THR A 93 18.08 28.64 -39.14
CA THR A 93 17.32 28.34 -40.36
C THR A 93 15.94 27.82 -39.94
N PRO A 94 14.84 28.30 -40.56
CA PRO A 94 13.50 27.85 -40.20
C PRO A 94 13.30 26.44 -40.78
N ALA A 95 13.19 25.44 -39.90
CA ALA A 95 12.82 24.09 -40.30
C ALA A 95 11.39 24.09 -40.89
N ALA A 96 11.29 23.66 -42.14
CA ALA A 96 10.03 23.53 -42.86
C ALA A 96 9.05 22.60 -42.12
N LYS A 97 7.80 23.05 -42.01
CA LYS A 97 6.69 22.28 -41.42
C LYS A 97 6.39 21.06 -42.30
N LEU A 98 6.70 19.87 -41.82
CA LEU A 98 6.27 18.64 -42.47
C LEU A 98 4.80 18.37 -42.12
N THR A 99 3.93 18.57 -43.10
CA THR A 99 2.51 18.22 -43.07
C THR A 99 2.34 16.71 -43.07
N VAL A 100 1.96 16.14 -41.92
CA VAL A 100 1.53 14.74 -41.85
C VAL A 100 0.15 14.64 -42.49
N ARG A 101 0.07 14.03 -43.68
CA ARG A 101 -1.18 13.62 -44.33
C ARG A 101 -1.92 12.63 -43.44
N SER A 102 -3.19 12.92 -43.20
CA SER A 102 -4.16 12.03 -42.56
C SER A 102 -4.34 10.74 -43.39
N ARG A 103 -4.21 9.59 -42.72
CA ARG A 103 -4.68 8.30 -43.25
C ARG A 103 -5.68 7.72 -42.26
N ALA A 104 -6.96 7.69 -42.66
CA ALA A 104 -8.01 6.90 -42.03
C ALA A 104 -7.97 5.45 -42.57
N PRO A 105 -8.73 4.48 -42.01
CA PRO A 105 -8.22 3.54 -41.03
C PRO A 105 -8.05 2.13 -41.62
N ALA A 106 -6.97 1.44 -41.24
CA ALA A 106 -6.88 -0.01 -41.39
C ALA A 106 -7.13 -0.64 -40.02
N THR A 107 -8.19 -1.45 -39.93
CA THR A 107 -8.55 -2.25 -38.76
C THR A 107 -7.37 -3.08 -38.26
N PRO A 108 -6.91 -2.95 -37.01
CA PRO A 108 -5.95 -3.87 -36.46
C PRO A 108 -6.68 -5.05 -35.78
N ARG A 109 -6.34 -6.24 -36.27
CA ARG A 109 -6.54 -7.51 -35.58
C ARG A 109 -5.96 -7.44 -34.16
N LYS A 110 -6.71 -8.05 -33.25
CA LYS A 110 -6.40 -8.30 -31.83
C LYS A 110 -4.97 -8.87 -31.63
N PRO A 111 -4.09 -8.16 -30.91
CA PRO A 111 -2.98 -8.80 -30.22
C PRO A 111 -3.43 -9.20 -28.81
N ALA A 112 -3.29 -10.49 -28.48
CA ALA A 112 -3.38 -10.97 -27.11
C ALA A 112 -2.18 -10.44 -26.32
N GLY A 113 -2.35 -9.28 -25.68
CA GLY A 113 -1.38 -8.70 -24.77
C GLY A 113 -1.54 -9.29 -23.37
N LYS A 114 -0.50 -9.96 -22.86
CA LYS A 114 -0.29 -10.12 -21.42
C LYS A 114 -0.19 -8.71 -20.81
N ALA A 115 -1.12 -8.38 -19.92
CA ALA A 115 -1.10 -7.12 -19.19
C ALA A 115 -0.02 -7.13 -18.09
N PRO A 116 0.61 -5.98 -17.77
CA PRO A 116 1.48 -5.87 -16.61
C PRO A 116 0.64 -5.99 -15.32
N ALA A 117 1.10 -6.83 -14.39
CA ALA A 117 0.34 -7.28 -13.24
C ALA A 117 0.04 -6.22 -12.16
N ASN A 118 0.54 -4.98 -12.27
CA ASN A 118 0.53 -4.01 -11.17
C ASN A 118 0.06 -2.59 -11.58
N SER A 119 -1.01 -2.47 -12.39
CA SER A 119 -1.65 -1.16 -12.62
C SER A 119 -2.71 -0.87 -11.55
N VAL A 120 -2.73 0.36 -11.03
CA VAL A 120 -3.70 0.88 -10.03
C VAL A 120 -5.16 0.64 -10.44
N ALA A 121 -5.45 0.69 -11.75
CA ALA A 121 -6.77 0.40 -12.31
C ALA A 121 -7.23 -1.07 -12.09
N GLY A 122 -6.29 -2.02 -12.01
CA GLY A 122 -6.58 -3.44 -11.75
C GLY A 122 -6.83 -3.74 -10.27
N GLN A 123 -6.22 -2.95 -9.37
CA GLN A 123 -6.47 -3.02 -7.93
C GLN A 123 -7.86 -2.45 -7.58
N GLN A 124 -8.29 -1.38 -8.24
CA GLN A 124 -9.63 -0.79 -8.06
C GLN A 124 -10.77 -1.71 -8.53
N ALA A 125 -10.54 -2.54 -9.55
CA ALA A 125 -11.54 -3.50 -10.03
C ALA A 125 -11.77 -4.68 -9.05
N ARG A 126 -10.77 -5.04 -8.24
CA ARG A 126 -10.89 -6.12 -7.23
C ARG A 126 -11.56 -5.67 -5.93
N ALA A 127 -11.65 -4.35 -5.70
CA ALA A 127 -12.29 -3.77 -4.51
C ALA A 127 -13.83 -3.66 -4.61
N LYS A 128 -14.49 -4.35 -5.56
CA LYS A 128 -15.96 -4.45 -5.61
C LYS A 128 -16.50 -5.48 -4.61
N GLY A 129 -16.23 -5.24 -3.33
CA GLY A 129 -16.96 -5.81 -2.20
C GLY A 129 -17.24 -4.67 -1.22
N PHE A 130 -18.50 -4.22 -1.18
CA PHE A 130 -19.02 -3.09 -0.37
C PHE A 130 -18.36 -1.72 -0.64
N ALA A 131 -18.76 -1.08 -1.74
CA ALA A 131 -18.58 0.35 -1.88
C ALA A 131 -19.62 1.07 -1.00
N LEU A 132 -19.18 1.63 0.11
CA LEU A 132 -19.94 2.59 0.91
C LEU A 132 -19.88 3.93 0.17
N ASP A 133 -21.02 4.36 -0.38
CA ASP A 133 -21.15 5.60 -1.14
C ASP A 133 -21.13 6.80 -0.19
N MET A 134 -19.98 7.49 -0.10
CA MET A 134 -19.81 8.73 0.68
C MET A 134 -20.33 9.98 -0.08
N SER A 135 -20.94 9.82 -1.25
CA SER A 135 -21.60 10.93 -1.97
C SER A 135 -22.97 11.30 -1.41
N MET A 136 -23.49 10.55 -0.44
CA MET A 136 -24.83 10.73 0.13
C MET A 136 -24.83 11.32 1.55
N GLY A 137 -23.68 11.79 2.04
CA GLY A 137 -23.56 12.54 3.30
C GLY A 137 -23.31 14.01 3.01
N GLY A 138 -24.38 14.77 2.75
CA GLY A 138 -24.30 16.23 2.81
C GLY A 138 -24.03 16.71 4.24
N PRO A 139 -23.62 17.98 4.44
CA PRO A 139 -23.33 18.52 5.76
C PRO A 139 -24.53 18.29 6.68
N ASP A 140 -24.30 17.57 7.77
CA ASP A 140 -25.32 17.28 8.76
C ASP A 140 -25.23 18.25 9.94
N THR A 141 -26.25 18.27 10.78
CA THR A 141 -26.31 19.20 11.92
C THR A 141 -25.21 18.96 12.96
N ALA A 142 -24.49 17.83 12.90
CA ALA A 142 -23.35 17.57 13.77
C ALA A 142 -22.07 18.26 13.25
N ASP A 143 -21.97 18.49 11.93
CA ASP A 143 -20.87 19.26 11.32
C ASP A 143 -20.88 20.75 11.73
N ASP A 144 -22.07 21.31 11.97
CA ASP A 144 -22.23 22.71 12.40
C ASP A 144 -21.83 22.93 13.86
N GLU A 145 -22.08 21.94 14.73
CA GLU A 145 -21.75 21.98 16.15
C GLU A 145 -20.22 21.93 16.39
N PHE A 146 -19.48 21.27 15.49
CA PHE A 146 -18.01 21.21 15.56
C PHE A 146 -17.36 22.57 15.24
N ARG A 147 -17.95 23.37 14.34
CA ARG A 147 -17.40 24.68 13.94
C ARG A 147 -17.53 25.77 14.99
N GLU A 148 -18.52 25.70 15.87
CA GLU A 148 -18.68 26.69 16.96
C GLU A 148 -17.70 26.46 18.13
N SER A 149 -16.96 25.34 18.14
CA SER A 149 -16.02 24.98 19.22
C SER A 149 -14.54 25.29 18.92
N ALA A 150 -14.23 25.86 17.75
CA ALA A 150 -12.88 26.26 17.31
C ALA A 150 -12.75 27.79 17.25
#